data_AF-A0A9D2NH58-F1
#
_entry.id   AF-A0A9D2NH58-F1
#
_cell.length_a   1.000
_cell.length_b   1.000
_cell.length_c   1.000
_cell.angle_alpha   90.00
_cell.angle_beta   90.00
_cell.angle_gamma   90.00
#
_symmetry.space_group_name_H-M   'P 1'
#
loop_
_entity.id
_entity.type
_entity.pdbx_description
1 polymer ?
#
loop_
_entity_poly.entity_id
_entity_poly.type
_entity_poly.pdbx_seq_one_letter_code
_entity_poly.pdbx_strand_id
1 'polypeptide(L)'
;MDFYGFYTGQEFEAYKYLGAHPEMDGQTVFRTFAPEAERIALIGDFNDWQEQEMERVYDGNFWECRVEGAQPGMRYKYRITGKGGKTLDHCDPYGFGSEKRPATASVLCPLENYCFGDDKWMRSRGDTLGRPMNIYEVHFGSWVRRSDEPDDWYSYAEMAEQLIPYLKENGYNYLELMPLAEHPCDESWGYQSTGFFSPTARYGSPDELRYFIDQCHQNQIGVIMDFVPVHFAVDDYALWNYDGTALYEYPNTAVGRSEWGSCNFMHSRGEVRSFLQSAALYWLREFHIDGLRMDAVSNLIYWQGDPA
;
A
#
# COMPACT_ATOMS: atom_id res chain seq x y z
N MET A 1 -1.40 -15.31 -11.57
CA MET A 1 -0.57 -14.19 -12.05
C MET A 1 -0.04 -14.55 -13.43
N ASP A 2 -0.10 -13.61 -14.37
CA ASP A 2 0.64 -13.67 -15.62
C ASP A 2 2.08 -13.23 -15.37
N PHE A 3 3.00 -14.20 -15.28
CA PHE A 3 4.41 -13.92 -15.01
C PHE A 3 5.10 -13.15 -16.15
N TYR A 4 4.72 -13.39 -17.41
CA TYR A 4 5.27 -12.62 -18.52
C TYR A 4 4.79 -11.17 -18.46
N GLY A 5 3.50 -10.98 -18.16
CA GLY A 5 2.92 -9.68 -17.85
C GLY A 5 3.63 -8.96 -16.70
N PHE A 6 3.95 -9.69 -15.61
CA PHE A 6 4.70 -9.15 -14.48
C PHE A 6 6.08 -8.59 -14.88
N TYR A 7 6.88 -9.37 -15.60
CA TYR A 7 8.20 -8.92 -16.07
C TYR A 7 8.16 -7.86 -17.17
N THR A 8 7.05 -7.74 -17.89
CA THR A 8 6.85 -6.70 -18.91
C THR A 8 6.07 -5.49 -18.39
N GLY A 9 5.67 -5.48 -17.11
CA GLY A 9 4.97 -4.37 -16.48
C GLY A 9 3.54 -4.18 -17.01
N GLN A 10 2.84 -5.29 -17.25
CA GLN A 10 1.47 -5.37 -17.74
C GLN A 10 0.55 -6.16 -16.80
N GLU A 11 1.07 -6.68 -15.69
CA GLU A 11 0.28 -7.34 -14.64
C GLU A 11 -0.22 -6.29 -13.63
N PHE A 12 -1.54 -6.14 -13.51
CA PHE A 12 -2.22 -5.21 -12.62
C PHE A 12 -2.79 -5.90 -11.37
N GLU A 13 -2.84 -7.23 -11.35
CA GLU A 13 -3.40 -8.00 -10.23
C GLU A 13 -2.31 -8.83 -9.53
N ALA A 14 -1.04 -8.37 -9.57
CA ALA A 14 0.08 -9.02 -8.90
C ALA A 14 -0.18 -9.24 -7.41
N TYR A 15 -0.90 -8.32 -6.76
CA TYR A 15 -1.32 -8.44 -5.35
C TYR A 15 -2.20 -9.65 -5.07
N LYS A 16 -2.90 -10.22 -6.06
CA LYS A 16 -3.68 -11.46 -5.84
C LYS A 16 -2.81 -12.71 -5.75
N TYR A 17 -1.51 -12.59 -6.02
CA TYR A 17 -0.55 -13.70 -5.97
C TYR A 17 0.55 -13.46 -4.94
N LEU A 18 1.18 -12.28 -4.97
CA LEU A 18 2.18 -11.83 -4.00
C LEU A 18 1.52 -11.35 -2.72
N GLY A 19 2.22 -11.44 -1.60
CA GLY A 19 1.69 -11.16 -0.27
C GLY A 19 1.29 -12.43 0.51
N ALA A 20 0.50 -12.24 1.55
CA ALA A 20 -0.05 -13.32 2.37
C ALA A 20 -1.52 -13.61 2.02
N HIS A 21 -1.80 -14.85 1.63
CA HIS A 21 -3.12 -15.28 1.15
C HIS A 21 -3.59 -16.56 1.87
N PRO A 22 -4.72 -16.54 2.58
CA PRO A 22 -5.34 -17.76 3.10
C PRO A 22 -5.77 -18.70 1.96
N GLU A 23 -5.48 -19.99 2.09
CA GLU A 23 -5.88 -21.06 1.17
C GLU A 23 -7.05 -21.88 1.74
N MET A 24 -7.78 -22.60 0.88
CA MET A 24 -9.01 -23.32 1.26
C MET A 24 -8.79 -24.48 2.24
N ASP A 25 -7.57 -25.01 2.32
CA ASP A 25 -7.18 -26.09 3.22
C ASP A 25 -6.82 -25.60 4.63
N GLY A 26 -6.96 -24.29 4.89
CA GLY A 26 -6.70 -23.66 6.18
C GLY A 26 -5.24 -23.23 6.39
N GLN A 27 -4.37 -23.41 5.38
CA GLN A 27 -3.03 -22.83 5.37
C GLN A 27 -3.06 -21.38 4.89
N THR A 28 -2.04 -20.60 5.21
CA THR A 28 -1.77 -19.32 4.53
C THR A 28 -0.49 -19.46 3.74
N VAL A 29 -0.54 -19.04 2.48
CA VAL A 29 0.64 -18.96 1.62
C VAL A 29 1.21 -17.55 1.62
N PHE A 30 2.51 -17.44 1.81
CA PHE A 30 3.27 -16.20 1.82
C PHE A 30 4.18 -16.18 0.60
N ARG A 31 4.12 -15.11 -0.20
CA ARG A 31 4.93 -14.97 -1.41
C ARG A 31 5.57 -13.60 -1.53
N THR A 32 6.86 -13.58 -1.85
CA THR A 32 7.57 -12.34 -2.18
C THR A 32 8.45 -12.51 -3.42
N PHE A 33 8.69 -11.39 -4.12
CA PHE A 33 9.60 -11.31 -5.26
C PHE A 33 10.92 -10.68 -4.80
N ALA A 34 11.99 -11.48 -4.84
CA ALA A 34 13.30 -11.11 -4.33
C ALA A 34 14.39 -11.95 -5.04
N PRO A 35 14.65 -11.66 -6.32
CA PRO A 35 15.47 -12.51 -7.19
C PRO A 35 16.90 -12.68 -6.67
N GLU A 36 17.50 -11.60 -6.13
CA GLU A 36 18.92 -11.57 -5.75
C GLU A 36 19.19 -11.99 -4.30
N ALA A 37 18.14 -12.26 -3.51
CA ALA A 37 18.28 -12.74 -2.13
C ALA A 37 18.99 -14.10 -2.08
N GLU A 38 19.93 -14.32 -1.17
CA GLU A 38 20.58 -15.63 -1.00
C GLU A 38 19.68 -16.59 -0.22
N ARG A 39 18.91 -16.07 0.74
CA ARG A 39 17.99 -16.82 1.60
C ARG A 39 16.86 -15.92 2.08
N ILE A 40 15.66 -16.48 2.20
CA ILE A 40 14.53 -15.82 2.88
C ILE A 40 13.91 -16.78 3.88
N ALA A 41 13.69 -16.30 5.10
CA ALA A 41 12.89 -16.97 6.11
C ALA A 41 11.66 -16.12 6.45
N LEU A 42 10.53 -16.78 6.63
CA LEU A 42 9.33 -16.19 7.19
C LEU A 42 9.40 -16.24 8.72
N ILE A 43 9.12 -15.10 9.37
CA ILE A 43 9.04 -14.98 10.83
C ILE A 43 7.71 -14.30 11.19
N GLY A 44 7.06 -14.73 12.27
CA GLY A 44 5.81 -14.11 12.71
C GLY A 44 5.24 -14.71 13.98
N ASP A 45 4.06 -14.24 14.39
CA ASP A 45 3.41 -14.69 15.62
C ASP A 45 3.11 -16.20 15.61
N PHE A 46 2.83 -16.79 14.43
CA PHE A 46 2.52 -18.22 14.27
C PHE A 46 3.70 -19.17 14.50
N ASN A 47 4.93 -18.66 14.52
CA ASN A 47 6.13 -19.46 14.76
C ASN A 47 7.03 -18.87 15.86
N ASP A 48 6.47 -18.08 16.76
CA ASP A 48 7.21 -17.38 17.83
C ASP A 48 8.42 -16.60 17.31
N TRP A 49 8.27 -16.00 16.12
CA TRP A 49 9.31 -15.27 15.40
C TRP A 49 10.58 -16.09 15.11
N GLN A 50 10.46 -17.43 15.09
CA GLN A 50 11.50 -18.34 14.63
C GLN A 50 11.54 -18.42 13.12
N GLU A 51 12.71 -18.73 12.56
CA GLU A 51 12.89 -18.76 11.11
C GLU A 51 12.25 -20.00 10.50
N GLN A 52 11.32 -19.79 9.57
CA GLN A 52 10.79 -20.81 8.69
C GLN A 52 11.24 -20.53 7.25
N GLU A 53 12.09 -21.39 6.71
CA GLU A 53 12.66 -21.22 5.36
C GLU A 53 11.56 -21.07 4.30
N MET A 54 11.77 -20.14 3.37
CA MET A 54 10.99 -20.03 2.14
C MET A 54 11.71 -20.74 1.00
N GLU A 55 10.96 -21.32 0.07
CA GLU A 55 11.50 -22.00 -1.10
C GLU A 55 11.40 -21.12 -2.34
N ARG A 56 12.40 -21.18 -3.22
CA ARG A 56 12.31 -20.55 -4.55
C ARG A 56 11.31 -21.32 -5.42
N VAL A 57 10.39 -20.60 -6.05
CA VAL A 57 9.33 -21.18 -6.89
C VAL A 57 9.31 -20.59 -8.29
N TYR A 58 8.50 -21.21 -9.17
CA TYR A 58 8.32 -20.81 -10.56
C TYR A 58 9.63 -20.82 -11.36
N ASP A 59 10.21 -19.65 -11.65
CA ASP A 59 11.45 -19.47 -12.40
C ASP A 59 12.67 -19.21 -11.50
N GLY A 60 12.46 -19.35 -10.19
CA GLY A 60 13.47 -19.14 -9.16
C GLY A 60 13.49 -17.73 -8.61
N ASN A 61 12.78 -16.75 -9.16
CA ASN A 61 12.84 -15.35 -8.69
C ASN A 61 11.86 -15.03 -7.54
N PHE A 62 10.90 -15.92 -7.32
CA PHE A 62 9.87 -15.80 -6.30
C PHE A 62 10.15 -16.75 -5.14
N TRP A 63 9.77 -16.34 -3.94
CA TRP A 63 9.90 -17.15 -2.72
C TRP A 63 8.52 -17.45 -2.16
N GLU A 64 8.30 -18.69 -1.74
CA GLU A 64 7.02 -19.16 -1.20
C GLU A 64 7.23 -19.93 0.12
N CYS A 65 6.30 -19.75 1.05
CA CYS A 65 6.17 -20.59 2.24
C CYS A 65 4.69 -20.76 2.60
N ARG A 66 4.31 -21.97 3.02
CA ARG A 66 2.97 -22.26 3.56
C ARG A 66 3.04 -22.49 5.06
N VAL A 67 2.12 -21.86 5.77
CA VAL A 67 2.04 -21.96 7.23
C VAL A 67 0.64 -22.44 7.62
N GLU A 68 0.59 -23.53 8.39
CA GLU A 68 -0.63 -23.95 9.07
C GLU A 68 -0.84 -23.11 10.33
N GLY A 69 -2.09 -22.68 10.59
CA GLY A 69 -2.42 -21.94 11.81
C GLY A 69 -2.08 -20.44 11.79
N ALA A 70 -1.58 -19.89 10.67
CA ALA A 70 -1.54 -18.45 10.45
C ALA A 70 -2.97 -17.92 10.31
N GLN A 71 -3.34 -16.92 11.12
CA GLN A 71 -4.70 -16.37 11.20
C GLN A 71 -4.72 -14.85 10.95
N PRO A 72 -5.84 -14.30 10.46
CA PRO A 72 -6.03 -12.85 10.38
C PRO A 72 -5.68 -12.14 11.69
N GLY A 73 -4.97 -11.02 11.59
CA GLY A 73 -4.46 -10.25 12.73
C GLY A 73 -3.07 -10.66 13.23
N MET A 74 -2.54 -11.83 12.83
CA MET A 74 -1.17 -12.21 13.16
C MET A 74 -0.14 -11.39 12.38
N ARG A 75 0.98 -11.09 13.03
CA ARG A 75 2.07 -10.30 12.45
C ARG A 75 3.13 -11.19 11.84
N TYR A 76 3.78 -10.68 10.79
CA TYR A 76 4.87 -11.37 10.12
C TYR A 76 5.82 -10.39 9.42
N LYS A 77 7.01 -10.90 9.10
CA LYS A 77 8.05 -10.23 8.29
C LYS A 77 8.78 -11.27 7.44
N TYR A 78 9.44 -10.79 6.39
CA TYR A 78 10.42 -11.56 5.65
C TYR A 78 11.83 -11.23 6.16
N ARG A 79 12.52 -12.22 6.72
CA ARG A 79 13.94 -12.12 7.06
C ARG A 79 14.76 -12.48 5.83
N ILE A 80 15.36 -11.48 5.21
CA ILE A 80 16.05 -11.59 3.92
C ILE A 80 17.56 -11.48 4.13
N THR A 81 18.30 -12.47 3.65
CA THR A 81 19.76 -12.45 3.58
C THR A 81 20.18 -12.11 2.16
N GLY A 82 20.79 -10.93 1.96
CA GLY A 82 21.33 -10.49 0.68
C GLY A 82 22.78 -10.93 0.45
N LYS A 83 23.32 -10.58 -0.73
CA LYS A 83 24.71 -10.89 -1.09
C LYS A 83 25.70 -10.30 -0.07
N GLY A 84 26.58 -11.17 0.44
CA GLY A 84 27.54 -10.79 1.50
C GLY A 84 27.06 -11.08 2.93
N GLY A 85 25.93 -11.79 3.08
CA GLY A 85 25.48 -12.33 4.36
C GLY A 85 24.80 -11.32 5.29
N LYS A 86 24.51 -10.09 4.82
CA LYS A 86 23.72 -9.12 5.58
C LYS A 86 22.27 -9.60 5.60
N THR A 87 21.71 -9.72 6.81
CA THR A 87 20.33 -10.12 7.03
C THR A 87 19.54 -8.97 7.63
N LEU A 88 18.35 -8.70 7.09
CA LEU A 88 17.41 -7.68 7.58
C LEU A 88 15.98 -8.24 7.60
N ASP A 89 15.14 -7.67 8.46
CA ASP A 89 13.72 -8.03 8.57
C ASP A 89 12.88 -6.98 7.84
N HIS A 90 12.21 -7.39 6.78
CA HIS A 90 11.40 -6.53 5.94
C HIS A 90 9.90 -6.75 6.18
N CYS A 91 9.11 -5.68 6.10
CA CYS A 91 7.68 -5.79 5.87
C CYS A 91 7.40 -6.37 4.48
N ASP A 92 6.19 -6.91 4.30
CA ASP A 92 5.73 -7.42 3.02
C ASP A 92 5.41 -6.26 2.06
N PRO A 93 6.08 -6.17 0.89
CA PRO A 93 5.76 -5.17 -0.14
C PRO A 93 4.30 -5.21 -0.60
N TYR A 94 3.65 -6.37 -0.52
CA TYR A 94 2.27 -6.64 -0.89
C TYR A 94 1.38 -6.96 0.33
N GLY A 95 1.80 -6.57 1.53
CA GLY A 95 1.02 -6.78 2.75
C GLY A 95 -0.24 -5.91 2.82
N PHE A 96 -1.40 -6.52 3.13
CA PHE A 96 -2.69 -5.82 3.22
C PHE A 96 -2.99 -5.17 4.57
N GLY A 97 -2.10 -5.34 5.54
CA GLY A 97 -2.18 -4.74 6.85
C GLY A 97 -0.80 -4.48 7.42
N SER A 98 -0.71 -3.53 8.35
CA SER A 98 0.54 -3.11 8.98
C SER A 98 0.32 -2.87 10.47
N GLU A 99 1.36 -3.06 11.28
CA GLU A 99 1.34 -2.58 12.65
C GLU A 99 1.33 -1.03 12.68
N LYS A 100 0.71 -0.45 13.72
CA LYS A 100 0.74 0.99 13.95
C LYS A 100 2.19 1.44 14.19
N ARG A 101 2.61 2.50 13.48
CA ARG A 101 3.93 3.12 13.66
C ARG A 101 4.21 3.44 15.15
N PRO A 102 5.44 3.25 15.65
CA PRO A 102 6.67 2.98 14.91
C PRO A 102 6.96 1.48 14.67
N ALA A 103 6.02 0.58 14.97
CA ALA A 103 6.18 -0.84 14.64
C ALA A 103 6.03 -1.06 13.13
N THR A 104 6.60 -2.17 12.63
CA THR A 104 6.86 -2.34 11.18
C THR A 104 6.52 -3.72 10.64
N ALA A 105 5.92 -4.62 11.43
CA ALA A 105 5.48 -5.89 10.87
C ALA A 105 4.28 -5.70 9.95
N SER A 106 4.19 -6.55 8.92
CA SER A 106 2.95 -6.73 8.18
C SER A 106 1.98 -7.52 9.04
N VAL A 107 0.69 -7.26 8.87
CA VAL A 107 -0.40 -7.93 9.56
C VAL A 107 -1.19 -8.73 8.53
N LEU A 108 -1.46 -10.00 8.82
CA LEU A 108 -2.28 -10.86 7.97
C LEU A 108 -3.70 -10.29 7.94
N CYS A 109 -4.11 -9.77 6.79
CA CYS A 109 -5.43 -9.21 6.56
C CYS A 109 -5.99 -9.82 5.27
N PRO A 110 -7.05 -10.64 5.32
CA PRO A 110 -7.67 -11.19 4.12
C PRO A 110 -8.38 -10.10 3.32
N LEU A 111 -8.43 -10.26 2.00
CA LEU A 111 -9.07 -9.31 1.08
C LEU A 111 -10.62 -9.27 1.22
N GLU A 112 -11.25 -10.41 1.49
CA GLU A 112 -12.70 -10.61 1.34
C GLU A 112 -13.48 -10.69 2.66
N ASN A 113 -13.49 -9.62 3.47
CA ASN A 113 -14.25 -9.60 4.73
C ASN A 113 -15.38 -8.54 4.79
N TYR A 114 -15.35 -7.51 3.93
CA TYR A 114 -16.32 -6.41 3.97
C TYR A 114 -17.33 -6.50 2.83
N CYS A 115 -18.61 -6.26 3.14
CA CYS A 115 -19.69 -6.22 2.16
C CYS A 115 -20.16 -4.78 1.95
N PHE A 116 -19.82 -4.19 0.80
CA PHE A 116 -20.22 -2.82 0.46
C PHE A 116 -21.73 -2.67 0.23
N GLY A 117 -22.28 -1.54 0.67
CA GLY A 117 -23.65 -1.11 0.42
C GLY A 117 -23.83 -0.15 -0.77
N ASP A 118 -22.78 0.04 -1.58
CA ASP A 118 -22.67 1.12 -2.56
C ASP A 118 -22.99 0.71 -4.03
N ASP A 119 -23.61 -0.45 -4.24
CA ASP A 119 -23.96 -0.99 -5.57
C ASP A 119 -24.57 0.05 -6.53
N LYS A 120 -25.45 0.90 -6.00
CA LYS A 120 -26.10 1.96 -6.79
C LYS A 120 -25.08 3.01 -7.26
N TRP A 121 -24.17 3.43 -6.38
CA TRP A 121 -23.08 4.34 -6.71
C TRP A 121 -22.20 3.70 -7.78
N MET A 122 -21.71 2.49 -7.54
CA MET A 122 -20.80 1.76 -8.43
C MET A 122 -21.36 1.52 -9.84
N ARG A 123 -22.68 1.34 -9.97
CA ARG A 123 -23.33 1.23 -11.29
C ARG A 123 -23.53 2.58 -11.99
N SER A 124 -23.63 3.66 -11.22
CA SER A 124 -23.88 5.02 -11.72
C SER A 124 -22.60 5.82 -11.98
N ARG A 125 -21.49 5.46 -11.30
CA ARG A 125 -20.19 6.09 -11.50
C ARG A 125 -19.71 5.83 -12.93
N GLY A 126 -19.13 6.85 -13.53
CA GLY A 126 -18.73 6.84 -14.92
C GLY A 126 -17.99 8.13 -15.23
N ASP A 127 -17.86 8.46 -16.50
CA ASP A 127 -17.14 9.65 -16.93
C ASP A 127 -17.69 10.93 -16.25
N THR A 128 -16.78 11.64 -15.58
CA THR A 128 -17.05 12.88 -14.85
C THR A 128 -16.77 14.11 -15.70
N LEU A 129 -16.22 13.97 -16.91
CA LEU A 129 -15.97 15.07 -17.83
C LEU A 129 -17.27 15.85 -18.11
N GLY A 130 -17.22 17.15 -17.85
CA GLY A 130 -18.37 18.05 -18.02
C GLY A 130 -19.44 17.98 -16.94
N ARG A 131 -19.21 17.22 -15.85
CA ARG A 131 -20.04 17.23 -14.63
C ARG A 131 -19.44 18.18 -13.58
N PRO A 132 -20.25 18.76 -12.67
CA PRO A 132 -19.71 19.57 -11.59
C PRO A 132 -18.82 18.71 -10.68
N MET A 133 -17.62 19.18 -10.41
CA MET A 133 -16.65 18.55 -9.52
C MET A 133 -16.18 19.62 -8.52
N ASN A 134 -16.62 19.48 -7.27
CA ASN A 134 -16.26 20.34 -6.15
C ASN A 134 -15.59 19.47 -5.08
N ILE A 135 -14.27 19.58 -5.03
CA ILE A 135 -13.39 18.72 -4.22
C ILE A 135 -13.06 19.43 -2.92
N TYR A 136 -13.15 18.69 -1.81
CA TYR A 136 -12.58 19.09 -0.53
C TYR A 136 -11.36 18.20 -0.23
N GLU A 137 -10.17 18.77 -0.20
CA GLU A 137 -8.93 18.04 0.11
C GLU A 137 -8.71 17.95 1.62
N VAL A 138 -8.32 16.77 2.11
CA VAL A 138 -8.17 16.48 3.54
C VAL A 138 -6.92 15.66 3.83
N HIS A 139 -6.13 16.14 4.79
CA HIS A 139 -5.24 15.28 5.57
C HIS A 139 -6.02 14.61 6.70
N PHE A 140 -6.17 13.28 6.64
CA PHE A 140 -7.04 12.53 7.54
C PHE A 140 -6.68 12.73 9.01
N GLY A 141 -5.38 12.66 9.34
CA GLY A 141 -4.90 12.75 10.72
C GLY A 141 -4.92 14.15 11.34
N SER A 142 -5.25 15.20 10.58
CA SER A 142 -5.22 16.58 11.10
C SER A 142 -6.45 17.42 10.78
N TRP A 143 -7.48 16.86 10.14
CA TRP A 143 -8.72 17.60 9.87
C TRP A 143 -9.42 18.02 11.16
N VAL A 144 -9.56 17.08 12.10
CA VAL A 144 -10.10 17.34 13.44
C VAL A 144 -9.30 16.53 14.46
N ARG A 145 -8.92 17.19 15.56
CA ARG A 145 -8.21 16.54 16.68
C ARG A 145 -9.23 16.08 17.71
N ARG A 146 -9.09 14.84 18.18
CA ARG A 146 -9.92 14.28 19.27
C ARG A 146 -9.52 14.89 20.62
N SER A 147 -8.22 15.00 20.84
CA SER A 147 -7.63 15.62 22.02
C SER A 147 -6.27 16.23 21.69
N ASP A 148 -5.59 16.78 22.70
CA ASP A 148 -4.21 17.23 22.58
C ASP A 148 -3.19 16.10 22.83
N GLU A 149 -3.65 14.87 23.11
CA GLU A 149 -2.76 13.72 23.28
C GLU A 149 -2.17 13.26 21.93
N PRO A 150 -0.87 12.94 21.87
CA PRO A 150 -0.28 12.32 20.70
C PRO A 150 -0.97 11.00 20.35
N ASP A 151 -1.10 10.73 19.06
CA ASP A 151 -1.63 9.48 18.51
C ASP A 151 -3.11 9.17 18.82
N ASP A 152 -3.86 10.14 19.36
CA ASP A 152 -5.30 10.08 19.61
C ASP A 152 -6.10 10.62 18.40
N TRP A 153 -6.07 9.86 17.31
CA TRP A 153 -6.86 10.18 16.10
C TRP A 153 -8.26 9.58 16.16
N TYR A 154 -9.16 10.17 15.38
CA TYR A 154 -10.41 9.52 15.02
C TYR A 154 -10.12 8.32 14.11
N SER A 155 -10.85 7.23 14.32
CA SER A 155 -10.83 6.09 13.41
C SER A 155 -11.49 6.44 12.07
N TYR A 156 -11.29 5.60 11.05
CA TYR A 156 -11.98 5.75 9.77
C TYR A 156 -13.50 5.80 9.94
N ALA A 157 -14.06 4.94 10.80
CA ALA A 157 -15.50 4.89 11.06
C ALA A 157 -15.99 6.16 11.77
N GLU A 158 -15.26 6.63 12.78
CA GLU A 158 -15.66 7.83 13.55
C GLU A 158 -15.51 9.13 12.73
N MET A 159 -14.58 9.16 11.78
CA MET A 159 -14.44 10.28 10.85
C MET A 159 -15.63 10.38 9.89
N ALA A 160 -16.20 9.25 9.47
CA ALA A 160 -17.35 9.22 8.58
C ALA A 160 -18.54 10.02 9.16
N GLU A 161 -18.77 9.87 10.47
CA GLU A 161 -19.88 10.54 11.17
C GLU A 161 -19.75 12.07 11.21
N GLN A 162 -18.53 12.60 11.10
CA GLN A 162 -18.26 14.04 11.21
C GLN A 162 -18.00 14.70 9.86
N LEU A 163 -17.13 14.09 9.05
CA LEU A 163 -16.68 14.67 7.79
C LEU A 163 -17.80 14.65 6.74
N ILE A 164 -18.57 13.56 6.64
CA ILE A 164 -19.62 13.43 5.61
C ILE A 164 -20.74 14.49 5.79
N PRO A 165 -21.30 14.71 7.00
CA PRO A 165 -22.26 15.80 7.19
C PRO A 165 -21.68 17.17 6.83
N TYR A 166 -20.44 17.45 7.21
CA TYR A 166 -19.76 18.70 6.87
C TYR A 166 -19.64 18.89 5.36
N LEU A 167 -19.22 17.87 4.62
CA LEU A 167 -19.11 17.92 3.16
C LEU A 167 -20.47 18.24 2.51
N LYS A 168 -21.54 17.59 2.96
CA LYS A 168 -22.90 17.78 2.44
C LYS A 168 -23.45 19.18 2.74
N GLU A 169 -23.27 19.66 3.96
CA GLU A 169 -23.70 21.01 4.36
C GLU A 169 -23.04 22.09 3.50
N ASN A 170 -21.78 21.88 3.12
CA ASN A 170 -20.99 22.83 2.33
C ASN A 170 -21.03 22.55 0.81
N GLY A 171 -21.80 21.56 0.35
CA GLY A 171 -22.02 21.30 -1.07
C GLY A 171 -20.84 20.70 -1.84
N TYR A 172 -19.93 20.01 -1.15
CA TYR A 172 -18.88 19.22 -1.81
C TYR A 172 -19.45 17.89 -2.29
N ASN A 173 -19.02 17.44 -3.47
CA ASN A 173 -19.43 16.16 -4.06
C ASN A 173 -18.25 15.21 -4.31
N TYR A 174 -17.03 15.66 -4.04
CA TYR A 174 -15.83 14.84 -3.98
C TYR A 174 -15.02 15.17 -2.72
N LEU A 175 -14.45 14.12 -2.14
CA LEU A 175 -13.44 14.19 -1.08
C LEU A 175 -12.12 13.72 -1.67
N GLU A 176 -11.07 14.53 -1.58
CA GLU A 176 -9.70 14.12 -1.92
C GLU A 176 -8.94 13.86 -0.63
N LEU A 177 -8.46 12.63 -0.46
CA LEU A 177 -7.68 12.21 0.69
C LEU A 177 -6.20 12.25 0.33
N MET A 178 -5.40 12.97 1.14
CA MET A 178 -3.95 12.81 1.13
C MET A 178 -3.56 11.33 1.37
N PRO A 179 -2.33 10.90 1.02
CA PRO A 179 -2.02 9.48 0.92
C PRO A 179 -2.34 8.68 2.19
N LEU A 180 -3.11 7.60 2.01
CA LEU A 180 -3.49 6.68 3.10
C LEU A 180 -2.66 5.40 3.16
N ALA A 181 -1.80 5.16 2.17
CA ALA A 181 -0.83 4.06 2.22
C ALA A 181 0.04 4.16 3.48
N GLU A 182 0.39 3.02 4.09
CA GLU A 182 1.16 3.01 5.33
C GLU A 182 2.51 3.72 5.15
N HIS A 183 2.85 4.56 6.13
CA HIS A 183 4.02 5.43 6.09
C HIS A 183 4.62 5.60 7.50
N PRO A 184 5.95 5.73 7.65
CA PRO A 184 6.61 5.75 8.96
C PRO A 184 6.49 7.07 9.70
N CYS A 185 6.40 8.19 8.98
CA CYS A 185 6.53 9.53 9.55
C CYS A 185 5.32 10.41 9.24
N ASP A 186 4.66 10.94 10.28
CA ASP A 186 3.48 11.80 10.11
C ASP A 186 3.79 13.11 9.39
N GLU A 187 5.00 13.64 9.56
CA GLU A 187 5.42 14.89 8.93
C GLU A 187 5.63 14.74 7.41
N SER A 188 5.66 13.51 6.90
CA SER A 188 5.63 13.25 5.45
C SER A 188 4.24 13.45 4.84
N TRP A 189 3.20 13.61 5.68
CA TRP A 189 1.78 13.68 5.29
C TRP A 189 1.31 12.50 4.42
N GLY A 190 2.00 11.36 4.53
CA GLY A 190 1.73 10.15 3.75
C GLY A 190 2.59 10.00 2.48
N TYR A 191 3.30 11.05 2.05
CA TYR A 191 4.05 11.03 0.78
C TYR A 191 5.33 10.18 0.79
N GLN A 192 5.73 9.64 1.94
CA GLN A 192 6.86 8.71 2.04
C GLN A 192 6.37 7.33 2.47
N SER A 193 5.68 6.62 1.57
CA SER A 193 5.05 5.33 1.88
C SER A 193 6.07 4.19 2.03
N THR A 194 5.73 3.23 2.89
CA THR A 194 6.42 1.94 3.08
C THR A 194 5.49 0.74 2.89
N GLY A 195 4.17 0.90 3.04
CA GLY A 195 3.15 -0.12 2.76
C GLY A 195 2.17 0.34 1.68
N PHE A 196 2.42 -0.04 0.42
CA PHE A 196 1.64 0.44 -0.74
C PHE A 196 0.27 -0.25 -0.89
N PHE A 197 0.10 -1.39 -0.23
CA PHE A 197 -1.10 -2.22 -0.25
C PHE A 197 -1.82 -2.27 1.10
N SER A 198 -1.41 -1.45 2.07
CA SER A 198 -2.06 -1.36 3.38
C SER A 198 -2.50 0.07 3.67
N PRO A 199 -3.76 0.30 4.08
CA PRO A 199 -4.14 1.57 4.68
C PRO A 199 -3.44 1.72 6.02
N THR A 200 -3.05 2.96 6.33
CA THR A 200 -2.31 3.23 7.56
C THR A 200 -3.12 2.80 8.78
N ALA A 201 -2.47 2.07 9.69
CA ALA A 201 -3.08 1.57 10.90
C ALA A 201 -3.33 2.67 11.96
N ARG A 202 -2.94 3.93 11.67
CA ARG A 202 -3.18 5.09 12.54
C ARG A 202 -4.66 5.29 12.84
N TYR A 203 -5.52 5.07 11.85
CA TYR A 203 -6.95 5.36 11.92
C TYR A 203 -7.82 4.11 12.01
N GLY A 204 -7.23 2.94 12.27
CA GLY A 204 -7.95 1.68 12.42
C GLY A 204 -7.70 0.68 11.29
N SER A 205 -8.66 -0.22 11.10
CA SER A 205 -8.52 -1.37 10.21
C SER A 205 -8.86 -1.06 8.75
N PRO A 206 -8.40 -1.90 7.79
CA PRO A 206 -8.84 -1.80 6.40
C PRO A 206 -10.37 -1.83 6.22
N ASP A 207 -11.09 -2.64 7.01
CA ASP A 207 -12.55 -2.69 6.94
C ASP A 207 -13.22 -1.40 7.43
N GLU A 208 -12.62 -0.69 8.39
CA GLU A 208 -13.12 0.63 8.78
C GLU A 208 -12.90 1.68 7.68
N LEU A 209 -11.81 1.59 6.90
CA LEU A 209 -11.64 2.43 5.71
C LEU A 209 -12.69 2.08 4.64
N ARG A 210 -12.94 0.79 4.37
CA ARG A 210 -14.01 0.36 3.46
C ARG A 210 -15.37 0.91 3.89
N TYR A 211 -15.66 0.85 5.19
CA TYR A 211 -16.85 1.47 5.76
C TYR A 211 -16.91 2.98 5.50
N PHE A 212 -15.82 3.71 5.73
CA PHE A 212 -15.76 5.14 5.45
C PHE A 212 -16.08 5.47 3.98
N ILE A 213 -15.45 4.76 3.03
CA ILE A 213 -15.70 4.95 1.60
C ILE A 213 -17.14 4.60 1.21
N ASP A 214 -17.66 3.48 1.73
CA ASP A 214 -19.06 3.07 1.53
C ASP A 214 -20.04 4.14 2.03
N GLN A 215 -19.77 4.74 3.19
CA GLN A 215 -20.57 5.85 3.72
C GLN A 215 -20.49 7.10 2.83
N CYS A 216 -19.33 7.44 2.26
CA CYS A 216 -19.21 8.51 1.27
C CYS A 216 -20.11 8.25 0.05
N HIS A 217 -20.03 7.05 -0.53
CA HIS A 217 -20.81 6.66 -1.71
C HIS A 217 -22.32 6.67 -1.44
N GLN A 218 -22.77 6.14 -0.30
CA GLN A 218 -24.18 6.19 0.11
C GLN A 218 -24.69 7.63 0.29
N ASN A 219 -23.79 8.58 0.54
CA ASN A 219 -24.06 10.00 0.63
C ASN A 219 -23.81 10.79 -0.65
N GLN A 220 -23.57 10.10 -1.78
CA GLN A 220 -23.30 10.69 -3.10
C GLN A 220 -22.03 11.57 -3.13
N ILE A 221 -21.02 11.20 -2.36
CA ILE A 221 -19.70 11.83 -2.35
C ILE A 221 -18.72 10.83 -2.95
N GLY A 222 -18.05 11.23 -4.04
CA GLY A 222 -16.96 10.43 -4.59
C GLY A 222 -15.67 10.61 -3.81
N VAL A 223 -14.83 9.59 -3.81
CA VAL A 223 -13.55 9.63 -3.08
C VAL A 223 -12.37 9.52 -4.05
N ILE A 224 -11.50 10.54 -4.01
CA ILE A 224 -10.21 10.56 -4.68
C ILE A 224 -9.14 10.32 -3.62
N MET A 225 -8.09 9.58 -3.97
CA MET A 225 -6.95 9.37 -3.09
C MET A 225 -5.67 9.81 -3.78
N ASP A 226 -4.81 10.50 -3.04
CA ASP A 226 -3.45 10.75 -3.46
C ASP A 226 -2.68 9.43 -3.49
N PHE A 227 -2.07 9.16 -4.64
CA PHE A 227 -1.23 7.99 -4.89
C PHE A 227 0.17 8.45 -5.28
N VAL A 228 1.19 7.83 -4.68
CA VAL A 228 2.58 8.29 -4.77
C VAL A 228 3.43 7.28 -5.56
N PRO A 229 3.41 7.31 -6.90
CA PRO A 229 4.17 6.37 -7.73
C PRO A 229 5.61 6.82 -8.01
N VAL A 230 6.03 7.97 -7.48
CA VAL A 230 7.29 8.63 -7.84
C VAL A 230 8.44 8.13 -7.00
N HIS A 231 8.24 8.10 -5.68
CA HIS A 231 9.27 7.77 -4.71
C HIS A 231 8.69 7.03 -3.50
N PHE A 232 9.57 6.45 -2.69
CA PHE A 232 9.24 5.70 -1.47
C PHE A 232 10.27 5.95 -0.36
N ALA A 233 9.94 5.63 0.88
CA ALA A 233 10.80 5.94 2.03
C ALA A 233 12.14 5.17 2.02
N VAL A 234 13.17 5.72 2.66
CA VAL A 234 14.52 5.10 2.76
C VAL A 234 14.66 4.10 3.91
N ASP A 235 13.55 3.75 4.56
CA ASP A 235 13.53 2.82 5.67
C ASP A 235 13.91 1.40 5.23
N ASP A 236 14.90 0.82 5.92
CA ASP A 236 15.51 -0.47 5.54
C ASP A 236 14.60 -1.67 5.78
N TYR A 237 13.58 -1.54 6.62
CA TYR A 237 12.54 -2.56 6.79
C TYR A 237 11.57 -2.60 5.60
N ALA A 238 11.61 -1.65 4.67
CA ALA A 238 10.67 -1.57 3.54
C ALA A 238 11.35 -1.92 2.21
N LEU A 239 11.09 -1.16 1.15
CA LEU A 239 11.53 -1.47 -0.22
C LEU A 239 13.01 -1.16 -0.50
N TRP A 240 13.66 -0.35 0.33
CA TRP A 240 15.03 0.10 0.07
C TRP A 240 16.02 -1.06 0.20
N ASN A 241 16.76 -1.35 -0.87
CA ASN A 241 17.63 -2.52 -0.99
C ASN A 241 16.96 -3.86 -0.59
N TYR A 242 15.68 -4.05 -0.96
CA TYR A 242 14.82 -5.13 -0.47
C TYR A 242 15.45 -6.53 -0.51
N ASP A 243 16.10 -6.92 -1.60
CA ASP A 243 16.73 -8.23 -1.76
C ASP A 243 18.27 -8.21 -1.59
N GLY A 244 18.79 -7.14 -0.99
CA GLY A 244 20.22 -6.83 -0.92
C GLY A 244 20.75 -6.07 -2.14
N THR A 245 19.90 -5.73 -3.10
CA THR A 245 20.23 -4.89 -4.26
C THR A 245 19.18 -3.79 -4.47
N ALA A 246 19.49 -2.81 -5.32
CA ALA A 246 18.52 -1.81 -5.77
C ALA A 246 17.47 -2.46 -6.69
N LEU A 247 16.45 -3.06 -6.06
CA LEU A 247 15.39 -3.81 -6.72
C LEU A 247 14.28 -2.89 -7.23
N TYR A 248 13.77 -2.02 -6.36
CA TYR A 248 12.68 -1.10 -6.66
C TYR A 248 13.17 0.27 -7.13
N GLU A 249 14.32 0.70 -6.62
CA GLU A 249 14.96 1.98 -6.87
C GLU A 249 16.04 1.93 -7.97
N TYR A 250 16.44 3.09 -8.46
CA TYR A 250 17.61 3.19 -9.33
C TYR A 250 18.91 2.87 -8.56
N PRO A 251 19.81 2.04 -9.11
CA PRO A 251 21.08 1.71 -8.45
C PRO A 251 22.07 2.87 -8.36
N ASN A 252 21.96 3.87 -9.25
CA ASN A 252 22.85 5.03 -9.25
C ASN A 252 22.29 6.12 -8.33
N THR A 253 23.07 6.54 -7.34
CA THR A 253 22.67 7.54 -6.33
C THR A 253 22.38 8.92 -6.91
N ALA A 254 22.90 9.26 -8.09
CA ALA A 254 22.60 10.53 -8.77
C ALA A 254 21.12 10.67 -9.19
N VAL A 255 20.38 9.55 -9.22
CA VAL A 255 18.98 9.46 -9.68
C VAL A 255 18.12 8.69 -8.70
N GLY A 256 18.69 7.72 -7.98
CA GLY A 256 17.98 6.87 -7.03
C GLY A 256 17.55 7.58 -5.76
N ARG A 257 18.01 8.81 -5.51
CA ARG A 257 17.51 9.67 -4.43
C ARG A 257 16.75 10.86 -4.99
N SER A 258 15.58 11.11 -4.44
CA SER A 258 14.79 12.29 -4.72
C SER A 258 15.38 13.53 -4.03
N GLU A 259 14.88 14.71 -4.41
CA GLU A 259 15.17 15.97 -3.73
C GLU A 259 14.71 15.98 -2.26
N TRP A 260 13.75 15.13 -1.89
CA TRP A 260 13.21 14.99 -0.53
C TRP A 260 13.96 13.97 0.33
N GLY A 261 15.06 13.39 -0.18
CA GLY A 261 15.83 12.37 0.53
C GLY A 261 15.19 10.97 0.54
N SER A 262 14.15 10.75 -0.26
CA SER A 262 13.49 9.45 -0.49
C SER A 262 14.09 8.70 -1.69
N CYS A 263 13.69 7.44 -1.92
CA CYS A 263 14.14 6.64 -3.06
C CYS A 263 13.22 6.78 -4.28
N ASN A 264 13.77 7.04 -5.46
CA ASN A 264 12.99 7.09 -6.71
C ASN A 264 12.78 5.68 -7.29
N PHE A 265 11.54 5.34 -7.65
CA PHE A 265 11.22 4.08 -8.31
C PHE A 265 11.89 3.97 -9.69
N MET A 266 12.35 2.77 -10.06
CA MET A 266 12.94 2.48 -11.36
C MET A 266 11.87 2.04 -12.38
N HIS A 267 11.08 2.98 -12.91
CA HIS A 267 9.96 2.69 -13.84
C HIS A 267 10.35 1.99 -15.15
N SER A 268 11.65 1.91 -15.47
CA SER A 268 12.13 1.14 -16.62
C SER A 268 11.99 -0.38 -16.42
N ARG A 269 11.96 -0.87 -15.16
CA ARG A 269 11.81 -2.30 -14.83
C ARG A 269 10.34 -2.70 -14.89
N GLY A 270 10.04 -3.85 -15.49
CA GLY A 270 8.66 -4.29 -15.69
C GLY A 270 7.99 -4.66 -14.37
N GLU A 271 8.68 -5.40 -13.51
CA GLU A 271 8.23 -5.80 -12.19
C GLU A 271 7.89 -4.59 -11.30
N VAL A 272 8.67 -3.49 -11.38
CA VAL A 272 8.40 -2.24 -10.66
C VAL A 272 7.17 -1.55 -11.22
N ARG A 273 6.99 -1.53 -12.55
CA ARG A 273 5.74 -1.03 -13.15
C ARG A 273 4.55 -1.86 -12.72
N SER A 274 4.67 -3.18 -12.68
CA SER A 274 3.60 -4.08 -12.24
C SER A 274 3.28 -3.91 -10.76
N PHE A 275 4.28 -3.70 -9.89
CA PHE A 275 4.05 -3.31 -8.49
C PHE A 275 3.19 -2.05 -8.38
N LEU A 276 3.57 -0.97 -9.07
CA LEU A 276 2.85 0.31 -9.01
C LEU A 276 1.45 0.25 -9.63
N GLN A 277 1.30 -0.40 -10.79
CA GLN A 277 0.00 -0.62 -11.43
C GLN A 277 -0.91 -1.47 -10.55
N SER A 278 -0.35 -2.50 -9.92
CA SER A 278 -1.05 -3.35 -8.98
C SER A 278 -1.50 -2.60 -7.73
N ALA A 279 -0.66 -1.74 -7.17
CA ALA A 279 -1.04 -0.89 -6.04
C ALA A 279 -2.16 0.09 -6.41
N ALA A 280 -2.06 0.75 -7.57
CA ALA A 280 -3.12 1.63 -8.05
C ALA A 280 -4.45 0.88 -8.25
N LEU A 281 -4.43 -0.30 -8.88
CA LEU A 281 -5.64 -1.10 -9.08
C LEU A 281 -6.22 -1.61 -7.75
N TYR A 282 -5.36 -1.98 -6.80
CA TYR A 282 -5.77 -2.44 -5.47
C TYR A 282 -6.66 -1.41 -4.76
N TRP A 283 -6.25 -0.14 -4.71
CA TRP A 283 -7.08 0.92 -4.11
C TRP A 283 -8.42 1.13 -4.82
N LEU A 284 -8.41 1.12 -6.16
CA LEU A 284 -9.62 1.30 -6.97
C LEU A 284 -10.61 0.12 -6.85
N ARG A 285 -10.11 -1.10 -6.66
CA ARG A 285 -10.92 -2.33 -6.61
C ARG A 285 -11.29 -2.78 -5.21
N GLU A 286 -10.34 -2.83 -4.28
CA GLU A 286 -10.56 -3.41 -2.95
C GLU A 286 -11.14 -2.41 -1.94
N PHE A 287 -11.02 -1.11 -2.22
CA PHE A 287 -11.60 -0.02 -1.41
C PHE A 287 -12.62 0.84 -2.16
N HIS A 288 -12.88 0.54 -3.43
CA HIS A 288 -13.80 1.29 -4.29
C HIS A 288 -13.44 2.78 -4.51
N ILE A 289 -12.20 3.21 -4.28
CA ILE A 289 -11.76 4.58 -4.58
C ILE A 289 -12.14 4.96 -6.03
N ASP A 290 -12.67 6.17 -6.24
CA ASP A 290 -13.22 6.61 -7.52
C ASP A 290 -12.18 7.26 -8.45
N GLY A 291 -11.06 7.73 -7.89
CA GLY A 291 -9.99 8.36 -8.65
C GLY A 291 -8.68 8.44 -7.88
N LEU A 292 -7.58 8.57 -8.61
CA LEU A 292 -6.25 8.78 -8.03
C LEU A 292 -5.69 10.12 -8.49
N ARG A 293 -5.17 10.92 -7.56
CA ARG A 293 -4.36 12.10 -7.86
C ARG A 293 -2.89 11.75 -7.62
N MET A 294 -2.02 12.05 -8.59
CA MET A 294 -0.60 11.75 -8.50
C MET A 294 0.18 13.06 -8.35
N ASP A 295 0.95 13.17 -7.27
CA ASP A 295 1.85 14.28 -7.01
C ASP A 295 3.17 14.14 -7.78
N ALA A 296 3.84 15.28 -8.01
CA ALA A 296 5.20 15.38 -8.50
C ALA A 296 5.49 14.61 -9.81
N VAL A 297 4.50 14.51 -10.69
CA VAL A 297 4.59 13.77 -11.96
C VAL A 297 5.72 14.29 -12.86
N SER A 298 6.18 15.53 -12.69
CA SER A 298 7.37 16.05 -13.38
C SER A 298 8.59 15.15 -13.19
N ASN A 299 8.79 14.60 -11.99
CA ASN A 299 9.89 13.68 -11.67
C ASN A 299 9.76 12.29 -12.32
N LEU A 300 8.60 11.95 -12.89
CA LEU A 300 8.41 10.76 -13.72
C LEU A 300 8.74 11.01 -15.19
N ILE A 301 8.51 12.24 -15.67
CA ILE A 301 8.56 12.59 -17.08
C ILE A 301 9.92 13.19 -17.44
N TYR A 302 10.48 14.01 -16.57
CA TYR A 302 11.73 14.73 -16.77
C TYR A 302 12.84 14.18 -15.89
N TRP A 303 14.06 14.24 -16.42
CA TRP A 303 15.25 13.88 -15.65
C TRP A 303 15.43 14.87 -14.49
N GLN A 304 15.36 14.38 -13.25
CA GLN A 304 15.36 15.20 -12.03
C GLN A 304 14.18 16.20 -11.93
N GLY A 305 13.09 15.97 -12.66
CA GLY A 305 11.88 16.79 -12.55
C GLY A 305 11.91 18.11 -13.32
N ASP A 306 13.06 18.52 -13.85
CA ASP A 306 13.21 19.81 -14.56
C ASP A 306 12.99 19.67 -16.07
N PRO A 307 12.01 20.38 -16.66
CA PRO A 307 11.90 20.48 -18.12
C PRO A 307 13.10 21.22 -18.68
N ALA A 308 13.69 20.66 -19.75
CA ALA A 308 14.86 21.22 -20.45
C ALA A 308 14.60 22.58 -21.13
#